data_AF-A0A948NVZ0-F1
#
_entry.id   AF-A0A948NVZ0-F1
#
_cell.length_a   1.000
_cell.length_b   1.000
_cell.length_c   1.000
_cell.angle_alpha   90.00
_cell.angle_beta   90.00
_cell.angle_gamma   90.00
#
_symmetry.space_group_name_H-M   'P 1'
#
loop_
_entity.id
_entity.type
_entity.pdbx_description
1 polymer ?
#
loop_
_entity_poly.entity_id
_entity_poly.type
_entity_poly.pdbx_seq_one_letter_code
_entity_poly.pdbx_strand_id
1 'polypeptide(L)'
;MHELRGGREGPIMGRRLTNTVEYFPHTAEQGKTLFILKGRWGNNGYAFWFQLLELLCTTENHYYDCRSEDDWQYLVSRMALEEDTCTEILDLLAKLNKIDKELWATKVVWCENLVSNLEDVYRRRGRPRPNRPTILADGGISGEEIPISAPEIPQSKVKESRVEESKEKMQPPLDAEATGKLSPYLKELDRLTGWAGNAEDTVWLTEFMGEFSGFTVSHIRACRDFHSNKTKHTKALWKTRLRNWLAHERPNGGTDGRRTPTTTATNKRQSDAFADIET
;
A
#
# COMPACT_ATOMS: atom_id res chain seq x y z
N MET A 1 6.05 -50.23 29.00
CA MET A 1 5.92 -49.43 27.76
C MET A 1 4.83 -48.40 27.98
N HIS A 2 5.21 -47.15 28.25
CA HIS A 2 4.32 -45.98 28.11
C HIS A 2 5.21 -44.79 27.81
N GLU A 3 5.32 -44.48 26.51
CA GLU A 3 6.05 -43.34 25.98
C GLU A 3 5.14 -42.11 26.05
N LEU A 4 5.46 -41.16 26.94
CA LEU A 4 4.83 -39.85 26.98
C LEU A 4 5.52 -38.94 25.97
N ARG A 5 4.86 -38.72 24.84
CA ARG A 5 5.28 -37.82 23.76
C ARG A 5 5.07 -36.36 24.22
N GLY A 6 6.13 -35.76 24.76
CA GLY A 6 6.19 -34.31 25.01
C GLY A 6 6.25 -33.54 23.68
N GLY A 7 5.12 -33.01 23.24
CA GLY A 7 5.05 -32.06 22.13
C GLY A 7 5.74 -30.76 22.51
N ARG A 8 6.89 -30.48 21.89
CA ARG A 8 7.50 -29.14 21.90
C ARG A 8 6.66 -28.24 21.00
N GLU A 9 5.81 -27.42 21.59
CA GLU A 9 5.22 -26.26 20.92
C GLU A 9 6.38 -25.30 20.58
N GLY A 10 6.76 -25.25 19.31
CA GLY A 10 7.68 -24.23 18.82
C GLY A 10 7.03 -22.84 18.92
N PRO A 11 7.80 -21.77 19.20
CA PRO A 11 7.25 -20.43 19.29
C PRO A 11 6.58 -20.07 17.96
N ILE A 12 5.32 -19.62 18.06
CA ILE A 12 4.59 -19.02 16.94
C ILE A 12 5.43 -17.86 16.43
N MET A 13 6.02 -18.02 15.24
CA MET A 13 6.82 -16.99 14.61
C MET A 13 5.88 -15.86 14.16
N GLY A 14 5.58 -14.93 15.08
CA GLY A 14 4.91 -13.69 14.77
C GLY A 14 5.68 -12.95 13.68
N ARG A 15 4.96 -12.34 12.72
CA ARG A 15 5.57 -11.56 11.63
C ARG A 15 6.52 -10.52 12.24
N ARG A 16 7.80 -10.55 11.85
CA ARG A 16 8.75 -9.47 12.21
C ARG A 16 8.14 -8.13 11.79
N LEU A 17 8.08 -7.19 12.72
CA LEU A 17 7.48 -5.88 12.49
C LEU A 17 8.45 -4.99 11.71
N THR A 18 8.35 -4.95 10.38
CA THR A 18 9.21 -4.15 9.49
C THR A 18 8.86 -2.68 9.55
N ASN A 19 9.84 -1.77 9.46
CA ASN A 19 9.63 -0.33 9.32
C ASN A 19 9.28 0.10 7.89
N THR A 20 9.33 -0.82 6.93
CA THR A 20 8.93 -0.58 5.56
C THR A 20 7.46 -0.14 5.42
N VAL A 21 7.16 0.64 4.38
CA VAL A 21 5.82 1.12 4.04
C VAL A 21 5.61 0.98 2.53
N GLU A 22 4.42 0.52 2.12
CA GLU A 22 4.05 0.29 0.71
C GLU A 22 3.44 1.54 0.03
N TYR A 23 3.42 2.68 0.72
CA TYR A 23 2.79 3.92 0.26
C TYR A 23 3.48 5.14 0.89
N PHE A 24 3.57 6.23 0.14
CA PHE A 24 3.87 7.55 0.67
C PHE A 24 2.94 8.60 0.03
N PRO A 25 2.57 9.67 0.77
CA PRO A 25 1.75 10.74 0.22
C PRO A 25 2.46 11.46 -0.93
N HIS A 26 1.77 11.62 -2.06
CA HIS A 26 2.22 12.48 -3.16
C HIS A 26 1.32 13.72 -3.24
N THR A 27 1.89 14.89 -2.98
CA THR A 27 1.18 16.18 -3.12
C THR A 27 1.10 16.59 -4.59
N ALA A 28 -0.09 17.00 -5.04
CA ALA A 28 -0.31 17.46 -6.42
C ALA A 28 0.42 18.79 -6.74
N GLU A 29 0.66 19.63 -5.73
CA GLU A 29 1.43 20.85 -5.89
C GLU A 29 2.92 20.53 -6.08
N GLN A 30 3.46 20.88 -7.26
CA GLN A 30 4.86 20.68 -7.57
C GLN A 30 5.70 21.80 -6.98
N GLY A 31 6.39 21.51 -5.88
CA GLY A 31 7.31 22.46 -5.25
C GLY A 31 8.53 22.79 -6.12
N LYS A 32 9.26 23.85 -5.72
CA LYS A 32 10.46 24.36 -6.40
C LYS A 32 11.49 23.27 -6.75
N THR A 33 11.65 22.24 -5.91
CA THR A 33 12.57 21.13 -6.16
C THR A 33 12.24 20.38 -7.44
N LEU A 34 10.99 19.95 -7.64
CA LEU A 34 10.60 19.20 -8.83
C LEU A 34 10.77 20.03 -10.10
N PHE A 35 10.52 21.34 -10.02
CA PHE A 35 10.77 22.26 -11.12
C PHE A 35 12.27 22.31 -11.49
N ILE A 36 13.17 22.41 -10.50
CA ILE A 36 14.62 22.44 -10.73
C ILE A 36 15.11 21.09 -11.29
N LEU A 37 14.65 19.97 -10.73
CA LEU A 37 15.04 18.62 -11.20
C LEU A 37 14.60 18.40 -12.64
N LYS A 38 13.35 18.76 -12.98
CA LYS A 38 12.86 18.70 -14.37
C LYS A 38 13.62 19.64 -15.30
N GLY A 39 13.99 20.83 -14.82
CA GLY A 39 14.73 21.80 -15.62
C GLY A 39 16.14 21.32 -15.99
N ARG A 40 16.80 20.55 -15.12
CA ARG A 40 18.18 20.06 -15.34
C ARG A 40 18.25 18.70 -16.02
N TRP A 41 17.39 17.76 -15.64
CA TRP A 41 17.45 16.36 -16.12
C TRP A 41 16.13 15.86 -16.72
N GLY A 42 15.17 16.76 -17.00
CA GLY A 42 13.88 16.39 -17.59
C GLY A 42 13.10 15.40 -16.73
N ASN A 43 12.47 14.43 -17.39
CA ASN A 43 11.70 13.39 -16.69
C ASN A 43 12.58 12.48 -15.83
N ASN A 44 13.88 12.35 -16.13
CA ASN A 44 14.79 11.53 -15.34
C ASN A 44 14.98 12.12 -13.94
N GLY A 45 15.15 13.44 -13.82
CA GLY A 45 15.24 14.10 -12.52
C GLY A 45 13.94 13.98 -11.70
N TYR A 46 12.79 14.05 -12.37
CA TYR A 46 11.50 13.81 -11.72
C TYR A 46 11.38 12.35 -11.23
N ALA A 47 11.65 11.38 -12.11
CA ALA A 47 11.55 9.96 -11.81
C ALA A 47 12.51 9.57 -10.68
N PHE A 48 13.74 10.07 -10.71
CA PHE A 48 14.76 9.84 -9.69
C PHE A 48 14.24 10.20 -8.29
N TRP A 49 13.63 11.39 -8.14
CA TRP A 49 13.12 11.81 -6.84
C TRP A 49 12.07 10.84 -6.28
N PHE A 50 11.12 10.41 -7.09
CA PHE A 50 10.07 9.50 -6.63
C PHE A 50 10.59 8.08 -6.41
N GLN A 51 11.45 7.56 -7.28
CA GLN A 51 12.09 6.26 -7.09
C GLN A 51 12.99 6.23 -5.86
N LEU A 52 13.63 7.35 -5.51
CA LEU A 52 14.38 7.49 -4.26
C LEU A 52 13.45 7.41 -3.05
N LEU A 53 12.30 8.11 -3.08
CA LEU A 53 11.33 8.01 -1.99
C LEU A 53 10.75 6.59 -1.86
N GLU A 54 10.49 5.91 -2.98
CA GLU A 54 10.08 4.50 -3.00
C GLU A 54 11.13 3.61 -2.35
N LEU A 55 12.40 3.78 -2.74
CA LEU A 55 13.53 3.04 -2.16
C LEU A 55 13.54 3.21 -0.64
N LEU A 56 13.55 4.45 -0.15
CA LEU A 56 13.53 4.75 1.29
C LEU A 56 12.30 4.18 2.01
N CYS A 57 11.11 4.18 1.38
CA CYS A 57 9.92 3.55 1.98
C CYS A 57 10.07 2.04 2.13
N THR A 58 10.75 1.39 1.19
CA THR A 58 10.97 -0.07 1.17
C THR A 58 12.22 -0.52 1.92
N THR A 59 13.08 0.40 2.33
CA THR A 59 14.24 0.11 3.18
C THR A 59 13.89 0.21 4.65
N GLU A 60 14.41 -0.71 5.46
CA GLU A 60 14.25 -0.67 6.91
C GLU A 60 14.73 0.68 7.46
N ASN A 61 13.98 1.22 8.41
CA ASN A 61 14.25 2.50 9.07
C ASN A 61 14.30 3.74 8.15
N HIS A 62 13.95 3.65 6.86
CA HIS A 62 13.85 4.80 5.94
C HIS A 62 15.12 5.59 5.67
N TYR A 63 16.28 4.94 5.78
CA TYR A 63 17.54 5.44 5.23
C TYR A 63 18.09 4.45 4.23
N TYR A 64 18.98 4.93 3.35
CA TYR A 64 19.70 4.07 2.41
C TYR A 64 21.21 4.32 2.53
N ASP A 65 21.99 3.27 2.72
CA ASP A 65 23.43 3.34 2.91
C ASP A 65 24.15 3.03 1.60
N CYS A 66 24.73 4.06 0.96
CA CYS A 66 25.47 3.93 -0.29
C CYS A 66 26.98 3.76 -0.08
N ARG A 67 27.45 3.45 1.14
CA ARG A 67 28.89 3.30 1.41
C ARG A 67 29.46 2.00 0.85
N SER A 68 28.62 0.98 0.69
CA SER A 68 29.01 -0.26 0.01
C SER A 68 28.86 -0.09 -1.50
N GLU A 69 29.78 -0.69 -2.26
CA GLU A 69 29.72 -0.64 -3.73
C GLU A 69 28.46 -1.35 -4.27
N ASP A 70 28.08 -2.47 -3.66
CA ASP A 70 26.89 -3.24 -4.07
C ASP A 70 25.60 -2.41 -3.90
N ASP A 71 25.46 -1.70 -2.77
CA ASP A 71 24.31 -0.84 -2.52
C ASP A 71 24.32 0.40 -3.43
N TRP A 72 25.50 0.94 -3.73
CA TRP A 72 25.63 2.03 -4.70
C TRP A 72 25.19 1.59 -6.11
N GLN A 73 25.70 0.46 -6.59
CA GLN A 73 25.36 -0.09 -7.90
C GLN A 73 23.88 -0.49 -7.99
N TYR A 74 23.30 -0.99 -6.90
CA TYR A 74 21.85 -1.24 -6.84
C TYR A 74 21.05 0.05 -7.03
N LEU A 75 21.42 1.13 -6.34
CA LEU A 75 20.75 2.43 -6.49
C LEU A 75 20.87 2.92 -7.94
N VAL A 76 22.08 2.96 -8.49
CA VAL A 76 22.34 3.44 -9.86
C VAL A 76 21.53 2.64 -10.88
N SER A 77 21.56 1.31 -10.77
CA SER A 77 20.80 0.40 -11.65
C SER A 77 19.29 0.62 -11.52
N ARG A 78 18.78 0.84 -10.30
CA ARG A 78 17.36 1.11 -10.04
C ARG A 78 16.92 2.43 -10.69
N MET A 79 17.76 3.46 -10.60
CA MET A 79 17.48 4.78 -11.18
C MET A 79 17.57 4.78 -12.71
N ALA A 80 18.26 3.79 -13.29
CA ALA A 80 18.54 3.67 -14.73
C ALA A 80 19.25 4.92 -15.29
N LEU A 81 20.23 5.45 -14.55
CA LEU A 81 21.06 6.59 -14.92
C LEU A 81 22.54 6.27 -14.71
N GLU A 82 23.42 7.11 -15.24
CA GLU A 82 24.86 7.02 -14.98
C GLU A 82 25.19 7.43 -13.54
N GLU A 83 26.29 6.90 -13.01
CA GLU A 83 26.75 7.15 -11.63
C GLU A 83 26.95 8.63 -11.34
N ASP A 84 27.57 9.36 -12.27
CA ASP A 84 27.80 10.80 -12.16
C ASP A 84 26.48 11.56 -12.06
N THR A 85 25.51 11.19 -12.90
CA THR A 85 24.17 11.81 -12.87
C THR A 85 23.45 11.53 -11.54
N CYS A 86 23.54 10.30 -11.02
CA CYS A 86 22.96 9.95 -9.71
C CYS A 86 23.58 10.79 -8.59
N THR A 87 24.91 10.94 -8.61
CA THR A 87 25.65 11.75 -7.64
C THR A 87 25.26 13.22 -7.72
N GLU A 88 25.20 13.81 -8.91
CA GLU A 88 24.80 15.21 -9.11
C GLU A 88 23.37 15.49 -8.62
N ILE A 89 22.43 14.56 -8.85
CA ILE A 89 21.05 14.72 -8.38
C ILE A 89 21.00 14.65 -6.85
N LEU A 90 21.69 13.70 -6.22
CA LEU A 90 21.75 13.59 -4.75
C LEU A 90 22.43 14.81 -4.12
N ASP A 91 23.53 15.30 -4.70
CA ASP A 91 24.21 16.53 -4.26
C ASP A 91 23.27 17.74 -4.32
N LEU A 92 22.49 17.87 -5.39
CA LEU A 92 21.51 18.94 -5.50
C LEU A 92 20.38 18.77 -4.47
N LEU A 93 19.87 17.56 -4.24
CA LEU A 93 18.85 17.29 -3.23
C LEU A 93 19.36 17.66 -1.82
N ALA A 94 20.60 17.34 -1.50
CA ALA A 94 21.24 17.73 -0.24
C ALA A 94 21.38 19.27 -0.16
N LYS A 95 21.80 19.92 -1.24
CA LYS A 95 21.90 21.39 -1.34
C LYS A 95 20.54 22.09 -1.17
N LEU A 96 19.46 21.47 -1.65
CA LEU A 96 18.08 21.96 -1.51
C LEU A 96 17.45 21.56 -0.16
N ASN A 97 18.21 20.96 0.76
CA ASN A 97 17.74 20.43 2.05
C ASN A 97 16.55 19.46 1.91
N LYS A 98 16.54 18.66 0.84
CA LYS A 98 15.54 17.61 0.63
C LYS A 98 15.97 16.27 1.21
N ILE A 99 17.27 16.02 1.20
CA ILE A 99 17.90 14.95 1.96
C ILE A 99 18.89 15.57 2.95
N ASP A 100 19.23 14.83 3.99
CA ASP A 100 20.16 15.29 5.01
C ASP A 100 21.58 15.44 4.44
N LYS A 101 22.10 16.67 4.53
CA LYS A 101 23.39 17.02 3.94
C LYS A 101 24.57 16.35 4.66
N GLU A 102 24.52 16.21 5.97
CA GLU A 102 25.63 15.65 6.76
C GLU A 102 25.71 14.14 6.54
N LEU A 103 24.56 13.46 6.55
CA LEU A 103 24.50 12.02 6.24
C LEU A 103 24.90 11.75 4.79
N TRP A 104 24.49 12.61 3.85
CA TRP A 104 24.89 12.44 2.46
C TRP A 104 26.39 12.64 2.24
N ALA A 105 27.05 13.52 3.02
CA ALA A 105 28.51 13.66 2.97
C ALA A 105 29.25 12.35 3.33
N THR A 106 28.60 11.48 4.09
CA THR A 106 29.04 10.12 4.42
C THR A 106 28.35 9.03 3.59
N LYS A 107 27.73 9.40 2.46
CA LYS A 107 27.00 8.51 1.53
C LYS A 107 25.79 7.78 2.13
N VAL A 108 25.15 8.34 3.16
CA VAL A 108 23.88 7.86 3.71
C VAL A 108 22.75 8.81 3.32
N VAL A 109 21.69 8.28 2.71
CA VAL A 109 20.53 9.07 2.30
C VAL A 109 19.44 9.00 3.36
N TRP A 110 19.03 10.16 3.88
CA TRP A 110 17.91 10.33 4.81
C TRP A 110 17.00 11.47 4.36
N CYS A 111 15.68 11.30 4.47
CA CYS A 111 14.69 12.32 4.12
C CYS A 111 13.72 12.54 5.29
N GLU A 112 13.95 13.57 6.10
CA GLU A 112 13.10 13.87 7.28
C GLU A 112 11.63 14.13 6.88
N ASN A 113 11.43 14.82 5.74
CA ASN A 113 10.08 15.11 5.26
C ASN A 113 9.30 13.82 4.92
N LEU A 114 9.97 12.80 4.38
CA LEU A 114 9.34 11.52 4.10
C LEU A 114 8.88 10.87 5.41
N VAL A 115 9.77 10.78 6.38
CA VAL A 115 9.47 10.12 7.67
C VAL A 115 8.40 10.88 8.46
N SER A 116 8.42 12.21 8.40
CA SER A 116 7.36 13.07 8.94
C SER A 116 6.01 12.83 8.26
N ASN A 117 5.99 12.64 6.94
CA ASN A 117 4.75 12.32 6.22
C ASN A 117 4.21 10.91 6.53
N LEU A 118 5.03 10.04 7.12
CA LEU A 118 4.65 8.70 7.56
C LEU A 118 4.22 8.65 9.04
N GLU A 119 4.17 9.78 9.75
CA GLU A 119 3.77 9.87 11.17
C GLU A 119 2.44 9.13 11.46
N ASP A 120 1.45 9.32 10.59
CA ASP A 120 0.15 8.65 10.69
C ASP A 120 0.24 7.12 10.61
N VAL A 121 1.17 6.60 9.79
CA VAL A 121 1.41 5.17 9.65
C VAL A 121 1.99 4.60 10.94
N TYR A 122 2.97 5.29 11.52
CA TYR A 122 3.61 4.88 12.77
C TYR A 122 2.67 5.01 13.97
N ARG A 123 1.86 6.06 14.03
CA ARG A 123 0.79 6.21 15.03
C ARG A 123 -0.18 5.03 15.00
N ARG A 124 -0.63 4.60 13.82
CA ARG A 124 -1.52 3.43 13.65
C ARG A 124 -0.84 2.10 14.02
N ARG A 125 0.48 2.02 13.84
CA ARG A 125 1.29 0.86 14.25
C ARG A 125 1.57 0.84 15.76
N GLY A 126 1.22 1.90 16.50
CA GLY A 126 1.43 1.98 17.95
C GLY A 126 2.90 2.02 18.36
N ARG A 127 3.79 2.51 17.48
CA ARG A 127 5.23 2.58 17.74
C ARG A 127 5.83 3.88 17.19
N PRO A 128 6.98 4.35 17.71
CA PRO A 128 7.61 5.54 17.20
C PRO A 128 8.06 5.36 15.74
N ARG A 129 8.09 6.47 15.00
CA ARG A 129 8.76 6.50 13.69
C ARG A 129 10.28 6.41 13.86
N PRO A 130 11.02 5.93 12.85
CA PRO A 130 12.46 5.94 12.84
C PRO A 130 13.01 7.35 13.07
N ASN A 131 14.09 7.43 13.83
CA ASN A 131 14.88 8.64 14.02
C ASN A 131 15.93 8.77 12.92
N ARG A 132 16.39 10.01 12.70
CA ARG A 132 17.55 10.28 11.85
C ARG A 132 18.72 9.38 12.29
N PRO A 133 19.34 8.62 11.39
CA PRO A 133 20.43 7.72 11.76
C PRO A 133 21.64 8.50 12.27
N THR A 134 22.39 7.88 13.18
CA THR A 134 23.68 8.39 13.64
C THR A 134 24.79 7.48 13.14
N ILE A 135 25.84 8.09 12.61
CA ILE A 135 27.02 7.37 12.13
C ILE A 135 28.01 7.30 13.28
N LEU A 136 28.35 6.08 13.66
CA LEU A 136 29.27 5.77 14.74
C LEU A 136 30.72 5.89 14.25
N ALA A 137 31.64 6.04 15.20
CA ALA A 137 33.08 6.20 14.91
C ALA A 137 33.70 4.98 14.20
N ASP A 138 33.11 3.79 14.38
CA ASP A 138 33.52 2.55 13.72
C ASP A 138 32.91 2.37 12.32
N GLY A 139 32.14 3.36 11.84
CA GLY A 139 31.40 3.27 10.59
C GLY A 139 30.08 2.50 10.71
N GLY A 140 29.67 2.06 11.91
CA GLY A 140 28.32 1.56 12.13
C GLY A 140 27.27 2.65 11.95
N ILE A 141 26.04 2.27 11.57
CA ILE A 141 24.88 3.16 11.62
C ILE A 141 23.99 2.70 12.76
N SER A 142 23.80 3.55 13.77
CA SER A 142 22.76 3.34 14.78
C SER A 142 21.50 4.05 14.32
N GLY A 143 20.59 3.31 13.68
CA GLY A 143 19.16 3.61 13.78
C GLY A 143 18.69 2.91 15.03
N GLU A 144 18.05 3.61 15.97
CA GLU A 144 17.46 2.93 17.14
C GLU A 144 16.53 1.82 16.66
N GLU A 145 16.93 0.56 16.83
CA GLU A 145 16.01 -0.55 16.90
C GLU A 145 15.17 -0.29 18.15
N ILE A 146 14.03 0.38 17.97
CA ILE A 146 13.13 0.67 19.09
C ILE A 146 12.79 -0.67 19.75
N PRO A 147 13.14 -0.87 21.04
CA PRO A 147 12.88 -2.12 21.72
C PRO A 147 11.38 -2.38 21.71
N ILE A 148 11.03 -3.60 21.30
CA ILE A 148 9.67 -4.13 21.31
C ILE A 148 9.28 -4.34 22.78
N SER A 149 8.85 -3.28 23.47
CA SER A 149 7.95 -3.48 24.59
C SER A 149 6.57 -3.65 23.98
N ALA A 150 6.13 -4.89 23.84
CA ALA A 150 4.73 -5.17 23.54
C ALA A 150 3.89 -4.56 24.66
N PRO A 151 3.04 -3.55 24.42
CA PRO A 151 1.79 -3.57 25.14
C PRO A 151 1.05 -4.78 24.58
N GLU A 152 0.84 -5.80 25.41
CA GLU A 152 -0.31 -6.68 25.20
C GLU A 152 -1.49 -5.75 24.98
N ILE A 153 -1.97 -5.62 23.75
CA ILE A 153 -3.25 -4.99 23.48
C ILE A 153 -4.24 -6.01 24.03
N PRO A 154 -4.90 -5.77 25.18
CA PRO A 154 -6.06 -6.57 25.49
C PRO A 154 -7.03 -6.22 24.38
N GLN A 155 -7.52 -7.22 23.66
CA GLN A 155 -8.68 -7.06 22.78
C GLN A 155 -9.89 -6.74 23.66
N SER A 156 -9.94 -5.54 24.24
CA SER A 156 -11.06 -5.08 25.02
C SER A 156 -12.12 -4.61 24.05
N LYS A 157 -13.16 -5.43 23.90
CA LYS A 157 -14.51 -4.95 23.61
C LYS A 157 -14.80 -3.80 24.58
N VAL A 158 -14.76 -2.57 24.11
CA VAL A 158 -15.30 -1.42 24.85
C VAL A 158 -16.38 -0.80 24.00
N LYS A 159 -17.59 -0.85 24.55
CA LYS A 159 -18.78 -0.13 24.13
C LYS A 159 -18.41 1.35 23.99
N GLU A 160 -18.74 1.95 22.85
CA GLU A 160 -18.61 3.38 22.64
C GLU A 160 -19.43 4.14 23.70
N SER A 161 -18.76 4.81 24.63
CA SER A 161 -19.33 5.89 25.41
C SER A 161 -18.86 7.21 24.82
N ARG A 162 -19.76 7.79 24.03
CA ARG A 162 -19.89 9.20 23.65
C ARG A 162 -19.24 10.19 24.63
N VAL A 163 -18.31 11.00 24.13
CA VAL A 163 -18.12 12.40 24.57
C VAL A 163 -17.80 13.24 23.34
N GLU A 164 -18.62 14.28 23.19
CA GLU A 164 -18.51 15.42 22.28
C GLU A 164 -17.22 16.20 22.52
N GLU A 165 -16.49 16.56 21.46
CA GLU A 165 -15.83 17.85 21.44
C GLU A 165 -15.83 18.44 20.04
N SER A 166 -16.44 19.61 19.98
CA SER A 166 -16.88 20.34 18.81
C SER A 166 -15.70 21.09 18.18
N LYS A 167 -15.50 20.92 16.87
CA LYS A 167 -14.87 21.95 16.02
C LYS A 167 -15.66 22.11 14.75
N GLU A 168 -16.55 23.09 14.82
CA GLU A 168 -17.27 23.70 13.72
C GLU A 168 -16.28 24.21 12.66
N LYS A 169 -16.36 23.64 11.45
CA LYS A 169 -15.99 24.33 10.22
C LYS A 169 -17.10 24.07 9.20
N MET A 170 -17.75 25.16 8.82
CA MET A 170 -18.86 25.30 7.87
C MET A 170 -18.76 24.35 6.66
N GLN A 171 -19.82 23.56 6.46
CA GLN A 171 -20.15 22.94 5.18
C GLN A 171 -20.91 23.95 4.30
N PRO A 172 -20.71 23.99 2.97
CA PRO A 172 -21.67 24.58 2.06
C PRO A 172 -22.92 23.68 1.95
N PRO A 173 -24.11 24.23 1.67
CA PRO A 173 -25.34 23.45 1.60
C PRO A 173 -25.30 22.48 0.41
N LEU A 174 -25.42 21.17 0.69
CA LEU A 174 -25.68 20.15 -0.32
C LEU A 174 -27.17 20.22 -0.72
N ASP A 175 -27.38 20.56 -1.98
CA ASP A 175 -28.64 20.68 -2.69
C ASP A 175 -29.47 19.38 -2.62
N ALA A 176 -30.72 19.52 -2.17
CA ALA A 176 -31.67 18.42 -1.91
C ALA A 176 -31.96 17.54 -3.15
N GLU A 177 -31.67 18.04 -4.35
CA GLU A 177 -31.84 17.31 -5.61
C GLU A 177 -30.73 16.26 -5.84
N ALA A 178 -29.50 16.55 -5.40
CA ALA A 178 -28.37 15.62 -5.48
C ALA A 178 -28.56 14.43 -4.53
N THR A 179 -29.16 14.66 -3.36
CA THR A 179 -29.44 13.62 -2.36
C THR A 179 -30.49 12.61 -2.86
N GLY A 180 -31.47 13.07 -3.66
CA GLY A 180 -32.48 12.21 -4.27
C GLY A 180 -31.91 11.22 -5.29
N LYS A 181 -30.93 11.64 -6.10
CA LYS A 181 -30.31 10.81 -7.16
C LYS A 181 -29.44 9.68 -6.63
N LEU A 182 -28.83 9.86 -5.45
CA LEU A 182 -27.94 8.88 -4.82
C LEU A 182 -28.67 7.84 -3.98
N SER A 183 -29.88 8.15 -3.50
CA SER A 183 -30.69 7.27 -2.64
C SER A 183 -30.86 5.83 -3.16
N PRO A 184 -31.14 5.58 -4.46
CA PRO A 184 -31.25 4.21 -4.98
C PRO A 184 -29.96 3.40 -4.91
N TYR A 185 -28.80 4.05 -5.06
CA TYR A 185 -27.49 3.41 -5.02
C TYR A 185 -27.09 3.07 -3.59
N LEU A 186 -27.31 4.00 -2.66
CA LEU A 186 -27.02 3.80 -1.24
C LEU A 186 -27.81 2.61 -0.69
N LYS A 187 -29.09 2.47 -1.06
CA LYS A 187 -29.92 1.31 -0.70
C LYS A 187 -29.37 -0.02 -1.19
N GLU A 188 -28.63 -0.02 -2.29
CA GLU A 188 -28.09 -1.26 -2.89
C GLU A 188 -26.69 -1.57 -2.37
N LEU A 189 -25.92 -0.54 -2.00
CA LEU A 189 -24.68 -0.69 -1.25
C LEU A 189 -24.93 -1.26 0.15
N ASP A 190 -25.99 -0.82 0.84
CA ASP A 190 -26.37 -1.32 2.17
C ASP A 190 -26.72 -2.82 2.17
N ARG A 191 -27.11 -3.35 1.00
CA ARG A 191 -27.38 -4.78 0.81
C ARG A 191 -26.12 -5.62 0.60
N LEU A 192 -24.95 -5.01 0.47
CA LEU A 192 -23.69 -5.73 0.32
C LEU A 192 -23.22 -6.24 1.69
N THR A 193 -22.90 -7.52 1.77
CA THR A 193 -22.38 -8.12 3.00
C THR A 193 -21.11 -7.40 3.45
N GLY A 194 -21.03 -7.02 4.73
CA GLY A 194 -19.88 -6.27 5.26
C GLY A 194 -19.77 -4.83 4.76
N TRP A 195 -20.83 -4.27 4.18
CA TRP A 195 -20.95 -2.84 3.90
C TRP A 195 -21.72 -2.16 5.04
N ALA A 196 -21.02 -1.40 5.87
CA ALA A 196 -21.65 -0.53 6.87
C ALA A 196 -21.81 0.87 6.27
N GLY A 197 -23.06 1.28 6.02
CA GLY A 197 -23.39 2.60 5.51
C GLY A 197 -22.94 3.73 6.44
N ASN A 198 -22.33 4.79 5.91
CA ASN A 198 -21.99 6.00 6.67
C ASN A 198 -22.12 7.28 5.80
N ALA A 199 -22.02 8.45 6.43
CA ALA A 199 -22.14 9.73 5.75
C ALA A 199 -21.05 9.98 4.68
N GLU A 200 -19.94 9.23 4.73
CA GLU A 200 -18.88 9.30 3.72
C GLU A 200 -19.22 8.52 2.43
N ASP A 201 -20.27 7.68 2.46
CA ASP A 201 -20.68 6.90 1.29
C ASP A 201 -21.32 7.77 0.21
N THR A 202 -22.00 8.86 0.58
CA THR A 202 -22.53 9.83 -0.38
C THR A 202 -21.40 10.55 -1.10
N VAL A 203 -20.34 10.94 -0.38
CA VAL A 203 -19.14 11.56 -0.95
C VAL A 203 -18.46 10.59 -1.90
N TRP A 204 -18.16 9.36 -1.43
CA TRP A 204 -17.53 8.33 -2.25
C TRP A 204 -18.35 8.01 -3.51
N LEU A 205 -19.67 7.86 -3.37
CA LEU A 205 -20.55 7.52 -4.48
C LEU A 205 -20.64 8.66 -5.50
N THR A 206 -20.62 9.91 -5.05
CA THR A 206 -20.63 11.10 -5.93
C THR A 206 -19.36 11.17 -6.76
N GLU A 207 -18.20 11.01 -6.13
CA GLU A 207 -16.91 10.93 -6.82
C GLU A 207 -16.85 9.73 -7.80
N PHE A 208 -17.31 8.56 -7.34
CA PHE A 208 -17.30 7.33 -8.12
C PHE A 208 -18.21 7.42 -9.36
N MET A 209 -19.38 8.03 -9.25
CA MET A 209 -20.26 8.30 -10.39
C MET A 209 -19.69 9.34 -11.35
N GLY A 210 -18.87 10.29 -10.86
CA GLY A 210 -18.11 11.20 -11.70
C GLY A 210 -17.01 10.50 -12.51
N GLU A 211 -16.32 9.53 -11.89
CA GLU A 211 -15.28 8.72 -12.52
C GLU A 211 -15.87 7.72 -13.54
N PHE A 212 -17.03 7.14 -13.23
CA PHE A 212 -17.71 6.15 -14.06
C PHE A 212 -19.12 6.64 -14.43
N SER A 213 -19.22 7.53 -15.43
CA SER A 213 -20.49 8.12 -15.88
C SER A 213 -21.56 7.13 -16.33
N GLY A 214 -21.19 5.89 -16.66
CA GLY A 214 -22.09 4.78 -16.98
C GLY A 214 -22.51 3.91 -15.78
N PHE A 215 -22.09 4.27 -14.56
CA PHE A 215 -22.41 3.49 -13.37
C PHE A 215 -23.90 3.56 -13.05
N THR A 216 -24.48 2.40 -12.77
CA THR A 216 -25.90 2.23 -12.46
C THR A 216 -26.08 1.22 -11.34
N VAL A 217 -27.25 1.23 -10.71
CA VAL A 217 -27.63 0.24 -9.69
C VAL A 217 -27.49 -1.20 -10.19
N SER A 218 -27.70 -1.44 -11.49
CA SER A 218 -27.55 -2.78 -12.08
C SER A 218 -26.12 -3.31 -11.97
N HIS A 219 -25.11 -2.44 -12.05
CA HIS A 219 -23.72 -2.82 -11.86
C HIS A 219 -23.43 -3.24 -10.40
N ILE A 220 -24.04 -2.57 -9.42
CA ILE A 220 -23.94 -2.97 -8.01
C ILE A 220 -24.51 -4.39 -7.82
N ARG A 221 -25.68 -4.65 -8.40
CA ARG A 221 -26.34 -5.95 -8.33
C ARG A 221 -25.52 -7.03 -9.02
N ALA A 222 -25.07 -6.79 -10.25
CA ALA A 222 -24.26 -7.76 -11.01
C ALA A 222 -22.93 -8.07 -10.31
N CYS A 223 -22.23 -7.05 -9.81
CA CYS A 223 -20.99 -7.22 -9.06
C CYS A 223 -21.21 -8.00 -7.75
N ARG A 224 -22.32 -7.73 -7.04
CA ARG A 224 -22.71 -8.48 -5.85
C ARG A 224 -22.93 -9.96 -6.15
N ASP A 225 -23.72 -10.24 -7.17
CA ASP A 225 -24.14 -11.60 -7.50
C ASP A 225 -22.94 -12.43 -8.00
N PHE A 226 -22.05 -11.83 -8.81
CA PHE A 226 -20.80 -12.47 -9.27
C PHE A 226 -19.84 -12.81 -8.13
N HIS A 227 -19.80 -11.99 -7.08
CA HIS A 227 -18.92 -12.19 -5.93
C HIS A 227 -19.60 -12.84 -4.71
N SER A 228 -20.84 -13.32 -4.87
CA SER A 228 -21.63 -13.92 -3.80
C SER A 228 -20.99 -15.17 -3.16
N ASN A 229 -20.15 -15.89 -3.91
CA ASN A 229 -19.45 -17.09 -3.44
C ASN A 229 -18.14 -16.82 -2.68
N LYS A 230 -17.73 -15.56 -2.52
CA LYS A 230 -16.45 -15.22 -1.87
C LYS A 230 -16.58 -15.32 -0.35
N THR A 231 -15.54 -15.83 0.30
CA THR A 231 -15.54 -16.06 1.76
C THR A 231 -15.31 -14.78 2.59
N LYS A 232 -14.91 -13.68 1.95
CA LYS A 232 -14.63 -12.40 2.60
C LYS A 232 -15.34 -11.26 1.88
N HIS A 233 -16.06 -10.46 2.66
CA HIS A 233 -16.76 -9.27 2.21
C HIS A 233 -16.50 -8.13 3.19
N THR A 234 -15.83 -7.08 2.71
CA THR A 234 -15.61 -5.83 3.43
C THR A 234 -15.89 -4.67 2.49
N LYS A 235 -16.27 -3.53 3.06
CA LYS A 235 -16.54 -2.28 2.32
C LYS A 235 -15.41 -1.91 1.35
N ALA A 236 -14.14 -1.94 1.80
CA ALA A 236 -12.99 -1.66 0.94
C ALA A 236 -12.90 -2.63 -0.25
N LEU A 237 -13.14 -3.92 0.00
CA LEU A 237 -13.08 -4.95 -1.04
C LEU A 237 -14.21 -4.79 -2.05
N TRP A 238 -15.41 -4.38 -1.61
CA TRP A 238 -16.51 -4.04 -2.52
C TRP A 238 -16.19 -2.82 -3.40
N LYS A 239 -15.59 -1.76 -2.84
CA LYS A 239 -15.17 -0.59 -3.64
C LYS A 239 -14.17 -0.98 -4.74
N THR A 240 -13.19 -1.83 -4.42
CA THR A 240 -12.24 -2.37 -5.41
C THR A 240 -12.93 -3.23 -6.46
N ARG A 241 -13.84 -4.12 -6.05
CA ARG A 241 -14.59 -4.98 -6.98
C ARG A 241 -15.43 -4.17 -7.97
N LEU A 242 -16.13 -3.14 -7.50
CA LEU A 242 -16.94 -2.26 -8.35
C LEU A 242 -16.08 -1.47 -9.35
N ARG A 243 -14.93 -0.95 -8.92
CA ARG A 243 -13.96 -0.31 -9.85
C ARG A 243 -13.50 -1.28 -10.94
N ASN A 244 -13.06 -2.46 -10.54
CA ASN A 244 -12.56 -3.47 -11.48
C ASN A 244 -13.65 -3.94 -12.43
N TRP A 245 -14.87 -4.15 -11.92
CA TRP A 245 -16.05 -4.52 -12.70
C TRP A 245 -16.30 -3.53 -13.85
N LEU A 246 -16.35 -2.23 -13.54
CA LEU A 246 -16.60 -1.18 -14.53
C LEU A 246 -15.41 -0.91 -15.46
N ALA A 247 -14.18 -1.11 -14.99
CA ALA A 247 -12.97 -0.98 -15.81
C ALA A 247 -12.91 -2.06 -16.92
N HIS A 248 -13.51 -3.23 -16.68
CA HIS A 248 -13.53 -4.34 -17.64
C HIS A 248 -14.82 -4.40 -18.48
N GLU A 249 -15.80 -3.54 -18.20
CA GLU A 249 -17.10 -3.48 -18.92
C GLU A 249 -17.16 -2.47 -20.07
N ARG A 250 -16.07 -1.78 -20.44
CA ARG A 250 -16.10 -0.94 -21.65
C ARG A 250 -16.17 -1.81 -22.93
N PRO A 251 -17.02 -1.44 -23.90
CA PRO A 251 -17.73 -2.41 -24.72
C PRO A 251 -16.95 -2.80 -25.97
N ASN A 252 -16.67 -4.10 -26.14
CA ASN A 252 -16.80 -4.70 -27.47
C ASN A 252 -18.23 -5.22 -27.55
N GLY A 253 -19.04 -4.57 -28.39
CA GLY A 253 -20.40 -5.02 -28.68
C GLY A 253 -20.37 -6.46 -29.21
N GLY A 254 -21.27 -7.29 -28.70
CA GLY A 254 -21.48 -8.64 -29.24
C GLY A 254 -21.76 -9.68 -28.16
N THR A 255 -23.05 -9.80 -27.83
CA THR A 255 -23.79 -11.04 -27.53
C THR A 255 -23.07 -12.21 -26.84
N ASP A 256 -23.65 -12.57 -25.69
CA ASP A 256 -23.90 -13.91 -25.16
C ASP A 256 -22.76 -14.95 -25.17
N GLY A 257 -22.48 -15.48 -23.98
CA GLY A 257 -21.47 -16.51 -23.82
C GLY A 257 -21.28 -16.92 -22.36
N ARG A 258 -22.37 -17.38 -21.75
CA ARG A 258 -22.38 -18.22 -20.54
C ARG A 258 -21.16 -19.17 -20.54
N ARG A 259 -20.13 -18.90 -19.72
CA ARG A 259 -19.08 -19.88 -19.43
C ARG A 259 -19.27 -20.40 -18.01
N THR A 260 -19.79 -21.62 -17.95
CA THR A 260 -19.82 -22.49 -16.78
C THR A 260 -18.40 -22.82 -16.31
N PRO A 261 -18.20 -23.15 -15.02
CA PRO A 261 -16.88 -23.44 -14.47
C PRO A 261 -16.42 -24.84 -14.87
N THR A 262 -15.25 -24.94 -15.50
CA THR A 262 -14.61 -26.21 -15.83
C THR A 262 -14.06 -26.86 -14.55
N THR A 263 -14.61 -28.01 -14.21
CA THR A 263 -14.14 -28.97 -13.19
C THR A 263 -12.69 -29.37 -13.45
N THR A 264 -11.80 -29.14 -12.47
CA THR A 264 -10.46 -29.73 -12.44
C THR A 264 -10.57 -31.21 -12.08
N ALA A 265 -10.33 -32.08 -13.05
CA ALA A 265 -10.21 -33.52 -12.82
C ALA A 265 -8.79 -33.85 -12.32
N THR A 266 -8.75 -34.42 -11.12
CA THR A 266 -7.64 -35.13 -10.49
C THR A 266 -7.09 -36.22 -11.39
N ASN A 267 -5.78 -36.27 -11.64
CA ASN A 267 -5.15 -37.44 -12.24
C ASN A 267 -4.23 -38.13 -11.22
N LYS A 268 -4.64 -39.32 -10.79
CA LYS A 268 -3.93 -40.21 -9.86
C LYS A 268 -3.59 -41.49 -10.63
N ARG A 269 -2.29 -41.75 -10.73
CA ARG A 269 -1.58 -43.04 -10.89
C ARG A 269 -2.28 -44.19 -11.64
N GLN A 270 -1.56 -44.75 -12.60
CA GLN A 270 -1.48 -46.21 -12.72
C GLN A 270 -0.07 -46.65 -13.11
N SER A 271 0.39 -47.66 -12.39
CA SER A 271 1.65 -48.38 -12.51
C SER A 271 1.42 -49.71 -13.25
N ASP A 272 2.53 -50.32 -13.68
CA ASP A 272 2.75 -51.76 -13.91
C ASP A 272 2.10 -52.35 -15.20
N ALA A 273 2.73 -53.22 -16.00
CA ALA A 273 3.97 -53.98 -15.89
C ALA A 273 4.34 -54.66 -17.23
N PHE A 274 5.51 -55.33 -17.21
CA PHE A 274 6.03 -56.40 -18.07
C PHE A 274 6.63 -55.96 -19.42
N ALA A 275 7.91 -56.19 -19.76
CA ALA A 275 8.94 -57.23 -19.52
C ALA A 275 9.29 -57.84 -20.88
N ASP A 276 10.60 -58.07 -21.08
CA ASP A 276 11.20 -59.01 -22.03
C ASP A 276 11.17 -58.63 -23.52
N ILE A 277 12.17 -58.86 -24.39
CA ILE A 277 13.45 -59.59 -24.36
C ILE A 277 14.16 -59.25 -25.71
N GLU A 278 15.50 -59.30 -25.75
CA GLU A 278 16.44 -59.48 -26.92
C GLU A 278 16.23 -58.61 -28.18
N THR A 279 17.23 -57.94 -28.76
CA THR A 279 18.63 -58.32 -29.04
C THR A 279 19.41 -57.04 -29.38
#